data_AF-A0A973T842-F1
#
_entry.id   AF-A0A973T842-F1
#
_cell.length_a   1.000
_cell.length_b   1.000
_cell.length_c   1.000
_cell.angle_alpha   90.00
_cell.angle_beta   90.00
_cell.angle_gamma   90.00
#
_symmetry.space_group_name_H-M   'P 1'
#
loop_
_entity.id
_entity.type
_entity.pdbx_description
1 polymer ?
#
loop_
_entity_poly.entity_id
_entity_poly.type
_entity_poly.pdbx_seq_one_letter_code
_entity_poly.pdbx_strand_id
1 'polypeptide(L)'
;MTDRGTQRAAGPYCGLCGKPANGETHDGGGLPPSDTHLKCARLLMLEPPRFCVACGRRQKVQVSPQGWWASCSRHGMTVSG
;
A
#
# COMPACT_ATOMS: atom_id res chain seq x y z
N MET A 1 13.39 23.48 0.65
CA MET A 1 12.17 22.88 1.25
C MET A 1 11.18 22.53 0.13
N THR A 2 11.51 21.49 -0.64
CA THR A 2 10.62 20.93 -1.69
C THR A 2 10.95 19.44 -1.83
N ASP A 3 10.37 18.60 -0.99
CA ASP A 3 10.21 17.17 -1.32
C ASP A 3 8.90 17.05 -2.11
N ARG A 4 8.94 17.56 -3.35
CA ARG A 4 7.81 17.57 -4.26
C ARG A 4 8.00 16.38 -5.20
N GLY A 5 7.42 15.25 -4.82
CA GLY A 5 6.96 14.21 -5.73
C GLY A 5 8.03 13.34 -6.39
N THR A 6 8.08 12.08 -5.98
CA THR A 6 8.12 11.00 -6.95
C THR A 6 7.25 9.86 -6.44
N GLN A 7 6.00 9.87 -6.92
CA GLN A 7 5.22 8.64 -7.02
C GLN A 7 5.97 7.69 -7.96
N ARG A 8 6.20 6.44 -7.51
CA ARG A 8 6.22 5.25 -8.37
C ARG A 8 6.08 4.02 -7.47
N ALA A 9 4.93 3.37 -7.56
CA ALA A 9 4.74 2.13 -8.31
C ALA A 9 4.79 0.94 -7.35
N ALA A 10 4.08 -0.14 -7.69
CA ALA A 10 3.91 -1.32 -6.85
C ALA A 10 5.24 -1.73 -6.19
N GLY A 11 5.34 -1.49 -4.89
CA GLY A 11 6.47 -1.95 -4.10
C GLY A 11 6.28 -3.42 -3.69
N PRO A 12 7.29 -4.02 -3.05
CA PRO A 12 7.24 -5.43 -2.68
C PRO A 12 6.12 -5.76 -1.69
N TYR A 13 5.43 -4.77 -1.12
CA TYR A 13 4.32 -4.98 -0.20
C TYR A 13 3.00 -4.39 -0.71
N CYS A 14 1.91 -5.09 -0.44
CA CYS A 14 0.55 -4.61 -0.70
C CYS A 14 0.22 -3.42 0.23
N GLY A 15 -0.20 -2.30 -0.36
CA GLY A 15 -0.53 -1.08 0.38
C GLY A 15 -1.77 -1.19 1.28
N LEU A 16 -2.60 -2.22 1.11
CA LEU A 16 -3.81 -2.42 1.92
C LEU A 16 -3.64 -3.43 3.05
N CYS A 17 -3.02 -4.58 2.79
CA CYS A 17 -2.87 -5.65 3.78
C CYS A 17 -1.45 -5.80 4.35
N GLY A 18 -0.44 -5.18 3.71
CA GLY A 18 0.95 -5.21 4.16
C GLY A 18 1.72 -6.49 3.83
N LYS A 19 1.10 -7.51 3.23
CA LYS A 19 1.78 -8.74 2.79
C LYS A 19 2.63 -8.52 1.53
N PRO A 20 3.65 -9.36 1.28
CA PRO A 20 4.42 -9.32 0.04
C PRO A 20 3.52 -9.44 -1.20
N ALA A 21 3.72 -8.56 -2.18
CA ALA A 21 2.87 -8.43 -3.36
C ALA A 21 3.03 -9.60 -4.35
N ASN A 22 4.18 -10.29 -4.32
CA ASN A 22 4.57 -11.44 -5.13
C ASN A 22 3.99 -12.79 -4.64
N GLY A 23 3.15 -12.81 -3.60
CA GLY A 23 2.41 -14.02 -3.23
C GLY A 23 3.23 -15.10 -2.54
N GLU A 24 4.34 -14.77 -1.88
CA GLU A 24 4.98 -15.66 -0.90
C GLU A 24 4.07 -15.80 0.34
N THR A 25 2.99 -16.57 0.20
CA THR A 25 2.13 -17.00 1.28
C THR A 25 2.78 -18.22 1.91
N HIS A 26 3.33 -18.09 3.12
CA HIS A 26 3.86 -19.21 3.91
C HIS A 26 2.76 -20.15 4.44
N ASP A 27 1.52 -19.95 4.01
CA ASP A 27 0.31 -20.53 4.60
C ASP A 27 0.14 -22.04 4.29
N GLY A 28 1.06 -22.68 3.55
CA GLY A 28 1.15 -24.14 3.40
C GLY A 28 -0.01 -24.83 2.66
N GLY A 29 -0.96 -24.09 2.08
CA GLY A 29 -2.08 -24.63 1.32
C GLY A 29 -1.80 -24.65 -0.18
N GLY A 30 -1.79 -25.84 -0.78
CA GLY A 30 -1.45 -26.09 -2.20
C GLY A 30 -2.48 -25.64 -3.25
N LEU A 31 -3.24 -24.59 -2.99
CA LEU A 31 -4.06 -23.95 -4.02
C LEU A 31 -3.20 -22.90 -4.76
N PRO A 32 -3.32 -22.75 -6.09
CA PRO A 32 -2.64 -21.67 -6.80
C PRO A 32 -3.07 -20.35 -6.16
N PRO A 33 -2.16 -19.39 -5.93
CA PRO A 33 -2.53 -18.10 -5.37
C PRO A 33 -3.49 -17.44 -6.36
N SER A 34 -4.78 -17.50 -6.07
CA SER A 34 -5.77 -16.76 -6.84
C SER A 34 -5.46 -15.29 -6.62
N ASP A 35 -4.77 -14.66 -7.58
CA ASP A 35 -4.67 -13.21 -7.73
C ASP A 35 -4.75 -12.44 -6.40
N THR A 36 -3.89 -12.80 -5.43
CA THR A 36 -4.13 -12.66 -3.98
C THR A 36 -4.41 -11.21 -3.56
N HIS A 37 -3.98 -10.26 -4.40
CA HIS A 37 -4.10 -8.83 -4.16
C HIS A 37 -5.05 -8.09 -5.11
N LEU A 38 -5.81 -8.74 -6.00
CA LEU A 38 -6.78 -8.05 -6.87
C LEU A 38 -7.84 -7.29 -6.07
N LYS A 39 -8.38 -7.89 -5.01
CA LYS A 39 -9.33 -7.20 -4.11
C LYS A 39 -8.67 -6.00 -3.44
N CYS A 40 -7.42 -6.15 -3.01
CA CYS A 40 -6.67 -5.05 -2.40
C CYS A 40 -6.44 -3.90 -3.40
N ALA A 41 -6.08 -4.23 -4.64
CA ALA A 41 -5.87 -3.26 -5.71
C ALA A 41 -7.16 -2.47 -6.01
N ARG A 42 -8.31 -3.15 -6.09
CA ARG A 42 -9.62 -2.49 -6.27
C ARG A 42 -9.96 -1.54 -5.12
N LEU A 43 -9.73 -1.96 -3.88
CA LEU A 43 -10.00 -1.11 -2.71
C LEU A 43 -9.07 0.11 -2.63
N LEU A 44 -7.79 -0.04 -3.00
CA LEU A 44 -6.82 1.06 -3.02
C LEU A 44 -7.15 2.16 -4.06
N MET A 45 -8.08 1.91 -4.98
CA MET A 45 -8.62 2.96 -5.86
C MET A 45 -9.55 3.93 -5.11
N LEU A 46 -10.11 3.51 -3.98
CA LEU A 46 -11.10 4.27 -3.21
C LEU A 46 -10.59 4.65 -1.82
N GLU A 47 -9.75 3.80 -1.23
CA GLU A 47 -9.29 3.90 0.15
C GLU A 47 -7.80 4.29 0.22
N PRO A 48 -7.39 5.07 1.24
CA PRO A 48 -5.98 5.36 1.46
C PRO A 48 -5.16 4.10 1.75
N PRO A 49 -3.87 4.06 1.36
CA PRO A 49 -2.97 2.98 1.73
C PRO A 49 -2.77 2.93 3.24
N ARG A 50 -2.93 1.74 3.82
CA ARG A 50 -2.73 1.48 5.25
C ARG A 50 -1.29 1.06 5.55
N PHE A 51 -0.58 0.55 4.55
CA PHE A 51 0.79 0.06 4.65
C PHE A 51 1.69 0.70 3.60
N CYS A 52 2.97 0.86 3.93
CA CYS A 52 3.98 1.39 3.03
C CYS A 52 4.34 0.33 1.99
N VAL A 53 4.08 0.62 0.71
CA VAL A 53 4.37 -0.31 -0.39
C VAL A 53 5.86 -0.68 -0.48
N ALA A 54 6.76 0.20 0.00
CA ALA A 54 8.20 -0.04 0.01
C ALA A 54 8.68 -0.97 1.14
N CYS A 55 8.02 -1.02 2.30
CA CYS A 55 8.54 -1.77 3.46
C CYS A 55 7.52 -2.46 4.37
N GLY A 56 6.24 -2.48 4.00
CA GLY A 56 5.19 -3.20 4.72
C GLY A 56 4.81 -2.61 6.10
N ARG A 57 5.43 -1.51 6.55
CA ARG A 57 5.04 -0.85 7.82
C ARG A 57 3.69 -0.16 7.69
N ARG A 58 2.91 -0.19 8.77
CA ARG A 58 1.65 0.57 8.87
C ARG A 58 1.93 2.07 8.79
N GLN A 59 1.15 2.78 7.98
CA GLN A 59 1.25 4.23 7.80
C GLN A 59 0.31 4.96 8.76
N LYS A 60 0.65 6.19 9.16
CA LYS A 60 -0.33 7.14 9.72
C LYS A 60 -1.16 7.68 8.57
N VAL A 61 -2.48 7.55 8.66
CA VAL A 61 -3.40 7.98 7.60
C VAL A 61 -4.34 9.05 8.14
N GLN A 62 -4.57 10.09 7.34
CA GLN A 62 -5.62 11.08 7.59
C GLN A 62 -6.46 11.24 6.32
N VAL A 63 -7.78 11.25 6.52
CA VAL A 63 -8.77 11.43 5.46
C VAL A 63 -9.47 12.76 5.68
N SER A 64 -9.69 13.50 4.60
CA SER A 64 -10.39 14.77 4.53
C SER A 64 -11.39 14.73 3.36
N PRO A 65 -12.32 15.69 3.26
CA PRO A 65 -13.21 15.78 2.10
C PRO A 65 -12.46 16.02 0.78
N GLN A 66 -11.26 16.63 0.81
CA GLN A 66 -10.44 16.89 -0.37
C GLN A 66 -9.57 15.70 -0.80
N GLY A 67 -9.57 14.61 -0.02
CA GLY A 67 -8.71 13.46 -0.25
C GLY A 67 -8.01 13.00 1.03
N TRP A 68 -6.88 12.33 0.89
CA TRP A 68 -6.16 11.73 2.01
C TRP A 68 -4.65 11.94 1.90
N TRP A 69 -3.99 11.83 3.05
CA TRP A 69 -2.55 11.61 3.10
C TRP A 69 -2.20 10.43 3.99
N ALA A 70 -1.10 9.77 3.66
CA ALA A 70 -0.56 8.65 4.38
C ALA A 70 0.95 8.88 4.58
N SER A 71 1.47 8.63 5.77
CA SER A 71 2.88 8.83 6.09
C SER A 71 3.51 7.56 6.67
N CYS A 72 4.59 7.12 6.02
CA CYS A 72 5.50 6.12 6.53
C CYS A 72 6.61 6.81 7.33
N SER A 73 6.88 6.32 8.54
CA SER A 73 7.99 6.80 9.38
C SER A 73 9.38 6.68 8.75
N ARG A 74 9.53 5.88 7.68
CA ARG A 74 10.80 5.69 6.95
C ARG A 74 10.82 6.32 5.55
N HIS A 75 9.70 6.29 4.84
CA HIS A 75 9.66 6.63 3.40
C HIS A 75 8.85 7.88 3.09
N GLY A 76 8.45 8.64 4.11
CA GLY A 76 7.80 9.93 3.91
C GLY A 76 6.30 9.82 3.63
N MET A 77 5.74 10.88 3.04
CA MET A 77 4.31 11.09 2.87
C MET A 77 3.87 10.79 1.42
N THR A 78 2.66 10.29 1.28
CA THR A 78 1.92 10.14 0.01
C THR A 78 0.55 10.76 0.17
N VAL A 79 0.01 11.34 -0.89
CA VAL A 79 -1.30 11.99 -0.92
C VAL A 79 -2.16 11.40 -2.04
N SER A 80 -3.48 11.47 -1.91
CA SER A 80 -4.37 11.36 -3.08
C SER A 80 -4.05 12.52 -4.01
N GLY A 81 -3.80 12.22 -5.29
CA GLY A 81 -3.61 13.24 -6.32
C GLY A 81 -4.87 14.08 -6.53
#